data_AF-A0A656JIT7-F1
#
_entry.id   AF-A0A656JIT7-F1
#
_cell.length_a   1.000
_cell.length_b   1.000
_cell.length_c   1.000
_cell.angle_alpha   90.00
_cell.angle_beta   90.00
_cell.angle_gamma   90.00
#
_symmetry.space_group_name_H-M   'P 1'
#
loop_
_entity.id
_entity.type
_entity.pdbx_description
1 polymer ?
#
loop_
_entity_poly.entity_id
_entity_poly.type
_entity_poly.pdbx_seq_one_letter_code
_entity_poly.pdbx_strand_id
1 'polypeptide(L)'
;TAGMDLGAPYAGPVQSLPYVNAAQRDPGPLRIALIEQSGTWPTSPESLAAVREAAQLCESLGHRIEPVSLPVVLPEFLDHVFTIIGANTRNHIDMLGRMRGFAVQDAELEARTRIILRDKGSVSGAQYTAAVEWIHALGRQLATFMQDYDVILSPVLTREPARIGELVV
;
A
#
# COMPACT_ATOMS: atom_id res chain seq x y z
N THR A 1 18.40 -13.53 -6.54
CA THR A 1 19.28 -12.33 -6.57
C THR A 1 18.39 -11.11 -6.64
N ALA A 2 18.86 -9.96 -6.15
CA ALA A 2 18.16 -8.67 -6.24
C ALA A 2 19.04 -7.67 -7.00
N GLY A 3 18.45 -6.65 -7.62
CA GLY A 3 19.20 -5.65 -8.37
C GLY A 3 18.34 -4.90 -9.37
N MET A 4 18.91 -3.84 -9.93
CA MET A 4 18.27 -3.06 -10.99
C MET A 4 18.30 -3.82 -12.31
N ASP A 5 17.19 -3.78 -13.04
CA ASP A 5 17.11 -4.24 -14.42
C ASP A 5 17.23 -3.06 -15.39
N LEU A 6 17.71 -3.33 -16.61
CA LEU A 6 17.87 -2.32 -17.64
C LEU A 6 16.49 -1.74 -18.00
N GLY A 7 16.36 -0.41 -17.85
CA GLY A 7 15.12 0.30 -18.15
C GLY A 7 14.07 0.29 -17.03
N ALA A 8 14.37 -0.22 -15.84
CA ALA A 8 13.45 -0.15 -14.71
C ALA A 8 13.19 1.31 -14.27
N PRO A 9 11.92 1.72 -14.06
CA PRO A 9 11.57 3.13 -13.76
C PRO A 9 11.86 3.56 -12.32
N TYR A 10 12.10 2.61 -11.41
CA TYR A 10 12.34 2.88 -9.99
C TYR A 10 13.51 2.04 -9.46
N ALA A 11 14.26 2.60 -8.52
CA ALA A 11 15.40 1.97 -7.86
C ALA A 11 15.33 2.12 -6.34
N GLY A 12 15.75 1.07 -5.62
CA GLY A 12 16.02 1.14 -4.19
C GLY A 12 17.51 1.44 -3.91
N PRO A 13 17.86 1.84 -2.68
CA PRO A 13 19.26 1.99 -2.27
C PRO A 13 20.06 0.70 -2.45
N VAL A 14 21.33 0.83 -2.86
CA VAL A 14 22.25 -0.30 -2.97
C VAL A 14 22.50 -0.89 -1.58
N GLN A 15 22.33 -2.20 -1.47
CA GLN A 15 22.61 -2.92 -0.23
C GLN A 15 24.11 -3.14 -0.08
N SER A 16 24.67 -2.75 1.06
CA SER A 16 26.10 -2.92 1.34
C SER A 16 26.50 -4.37 1.64
N LEU A 17 25.52 -5.22 1.99
CA LEU A 17 25.72 -6.62 2.34
C LEU A 17 24.55 -7.48 1.83
N PRO A 18 24.75 -8.78 1.59
CA PRO A 18 23.66 -9.71 1.31
C PRO A 18 22.64 -9.77 2.45
N TYR A 19 21.35 -9.83 2.14
CA TYR A 19 20.27 -9.87 3.15
C TYR A 19 20.42 -11.02 4.16
N VAL A 20 20.88 -12.20 3.73
CA VAL A 20 21.11 -13.35 4.61
C VAL A 20 22.15 -13.04 5.70
N ASN A 21 23.14 -12.19 5.41
CA ASN A 21 24.13 -11.76 6.38
C ASN A 21 23.57 -10.65 7.27
N ALA A 22 22.82 -9.70 6.69
CA ALA A 22 22.18 -8.62 7.44
C ALA A 22 21.18 -9.14 8.48
N ALA A 23 20.46 -10.22 8.16
CA ALA A 23 19.48 -10.84 9.07
C ALA A 23 20.10 -11.47 10.34
N GLN A 24 21.41 -11.71 10.36
CA GLN A 24 22.13 -12.24 11.53
C GLN A 24 22.64 -11.14 12.46
N ARG A 25 22.50 -9.86 12.08
CA ARG A 25 23.01 -8.74 12.86
C ARG A 25 22.00 -8.34 13.94
N ASP A 26 22.51 -8.05 15.14
CA ASP A 26 21.73 -7.37 16.17
C ASP A 26 21.42 -5.93 15.72
N PRO A 27 20.13 -5.56 15.54
CA PRO A 27 19.75 -4.21 15.15
C PRO A 27 19.93 -3.18 16.28
N GLY A 28 20.12 -3.63 17.53
CA GLY A 28 20.02 -2.78 18.71
C GLY A 28 18.58 -2.31 18.99
N PRO A 29 18.40 -1.38 19.94
CA PRO A 29 17.09 -0.83 20.26
C PRO A 29 16.55 0.03 19.11
N LEU A 30 15.35 -0.29 18.61
CA LEU A 30 14.67 0.43 17.54
C LEU A 30 13.50 1.24 18.12
N ARG A 31 13.14 2.33 17.44
CA ARG A 31 11.93 3.12 17.67
C ARG A 31 10.83 2.59 16.74
N ILE A 32 9.78 2.03 17.30
CA ILE A 32 8.71 1.36 16.54
C ILE A 32 7.42 2.15 16.69
N ALA A 33 6.90 2.64 15.57
CA ALA A 33 5.59 3.24 15.46
C ALA A 33 4.51 2.14 15.42
N LEU A 34 3.70 2.02 16.48
CA LEU A 34 2.60 1.07 16.54
C LEU A 34 1.31 1.71 16.01
N ILE A 35 0.76 1.14 14.95
CA ILE A 35 -0.52 1.53 14.35
C ILE A 35 -1.57 0.47 14.68
N GLU A 36 -2.54 0.80 15.52
CA GLU A 36 -3.64 -0.11 15.88
C GLU A 36 -4.87 0.05 14.98
N GLN A 37 -5.04 1.24 14.41
CA GLN A 37 -6.16 1.62 13.57
C GLN A 37 -5.64 2.33 12.32
N SER A 38 -6.03 1.82 11.15
CA SER A 38 -5.66 2.41 9.86
C SER A 38 -6.92 2.84 9.13
N GLY A 39 -7.22 4.13 9.20
CA GLY A 39 -8.33 4.74 8.46
C GLY A 39 -9.70 4.53 9.10
N THR A 40 -10.72 4.30 8.26
CA THR A 40 -12.14 4.40 8.64
C THR A 40 -12.77 3.08 9.08
N TRP A 41 -12.14 1.94 8.81
CA TRP A 41 -12.69 0.64 9.16
C TRP A 41 -12.14 0.17 10.50
N PRO A 42 -13.00 -0.41 11.38
CA PRO A 42 -12.54 -0.93 12.65
C PRO A 42 -11.60 -2.11 12.46
N THR A 43 -10.51 -2.14 13.23
CA THR A 43 -9.65 -3.31 13.37
C THR A 43 -10.35 -4.34 14.26
N SER A 44 -10.42 -5.60 13.82
CA SER A 44 -11.03 -6.69 14.58
C SER A 44 -10.26 -6.95 15.87
N PRO A 45 -10.91 -7.46 16.93
CA PRO A 45 -10.23 -7.78 18.18
C PRO A 45 -9.05 -8.73 18.00
N GLU A 46 -9.15 -9.68 17.07
CA GLU A 46 -8.10 -10.68 16.81
C GLU A 46 -6.89 -10.03 16.10
N SER A 47 -7.13 -9.18 15.11
CA SER A 47 -6.07 -8.42 14.43
C SER A 47 -5.36 -7.45 15.39
N LEU A 48 -6.13 -6.83 16.29
CA LEU A 48 -5.61 -5.92 17.32
C LEU A 48 -4.80 -6.67 18.39
N ALA A 49 -5.25 -7.86 18.80
CA ALA A 49 -4.51 -8.70 19.73
C ALA A 49 -3.16 -9.13 19.12
N ALA A 50 -3.15 -9.55 17.85
CA ALA A 50 -1.93 -9.98 17.17
C ALA A 50 -0.87 -8.88 17.08
N VAL A 51 -1.25 -7.65 16.70
CA VAL A 51 -0.28 -6.53 16.63
C VAL A 51 0.23 -6.13 18.01
N ARG A 52 -0.62 -6.20 19.05
CA ARG A 52 -0.23 -5.92 20.44
C ARG A 52 0.70 -6.97 21.01
N GLU A 53 0.48 -8.24 20.71
CA GLU A 53 1.39 -9.34 21.08
C GLU A 53 2.77 -9.14 20.44
N ALA A 54 2.81 -8.80 19.14
CA ALA A 54 4.06 -8.47 18.46
C ALA A 54 4.76 -7.26 19.09
N ALA A 55 4.00 -6.21 19.43
CA ALA A 55 4.54 -5.02 20.10
C ALA A 55 5.14 -5.35 21.48
N GLN A 56 4.47 -6.17 22.28
CA GLN A 56 4.97 -6.62 23.58
C GLN A 56 6.23 -7.46 23.44
N LEU A 57 6.30 -8.35 22.44
CA LEU A 57 7.52 -9.10 22.16
C LEU A 57 8.67 -8.16 21.80
N CYS A 58 8.44 -7.20 20.89
CA CYS A 58 9.45 -6.21 20.52
C CYS A 58 9.92 -5.36 21.73
N GLU A 59 9.01 -4.95 22.61
CA GLU A 59 9.35 -4.23 23.84
C GLU A 59 10.22 -5.11 24.76
N SER A 60 9.88 -6.39 24.93
CA SER A 60 10.66 -7.32 25.74
C SER A 60 12.07 -7.59 25.21
N LEU A 61 12.28 -7.40 23.90
CA LEU A 61 13.57 -7.47 23.23
C LEU A 61 14.37 -6.15 23.32
N GLY A 62 13.84 -5.13 23.99
CA GLY A 62 14.52 -3.85 24.25
C GLY A 62 14.23 -2.74 23.24
N HIS A 63 13.21 -2.90 22.38
CA HIS A 63 12.78 -1.83 21.48
C HIS A 63 11.83 -0.84 22.18
N ARG A 64 11.76 0.39 21.67
CA ARG A 64 10.83 1.41 22.14
C ARG A 64 9.59 1.41 21.26
N ILE A 65 8.43 1.17 21.86
CA ILE A 65 7.15 1.19 21.15
C ILE A 65 6.44 2.53 21.43
N GLU A 66 5.90 3.15 20.39
CA GLU A 66 5.05 4.33 20.51
C GLU A 66 3.78 4.17 19.68
N PRO A 67 2.59 4.14 20.31
CA PRO A 67 1.32 4.18 19.58
C PRO A 67 1.16 5.50 18.84
N VAL A 68 0.93 5.46 17.53
CA VAL A 68 0.79 6.65 16.68
C VAL A 68 -0.30 6.48 15.62
N SER A 69 -0.67 7.60 15.00
CA SER A 69 -1.51 7.63 13.80
C SER A 69 -0.66 8.02 12.60
N LEU A 70 -0.84 7.32 11.47
CA LEU A 70 -0.18 7.71 10.23
C LEU A 70 -0.71 9.06 9.75
N PRO A 71 0.14 9.91 9.14
CA PRO A 71 -0.26 11.22 8.60
C PRO A 71 -0.98 11.06 7.25
N VAL A 72 -2.03 10.24 7.21
CA VAL A 72 -2.79 9.94 5.99
C VAL A 72 -4.29 9.92 6.27
N VAL A 73 -5.05 10.64 5.46
CA VAL A 73 -6.51 10.60 5.46
C VAL A 73 -6.94 9.56 4.42
N LEU A 74 -7.40 8.41 4.90
CA LEU A 74 -7.65 7.25 4.04
C LEU A 74 -8.65 7.52 2.88
N PRO A 75 -9.81 8.19 3.08
CA PRO A 75 -10.71 8.47 1.95
C PRO A 75 -10.08 9.28 0.82
N GLU A 76 -9.27 10.29 1.18
CA GLU A 76 -8.55 11.13 0.20
C GLU A 76 -7.47 10.32 -0.52
N PHE A 77 -6.69 9.52 0.23
CA PHE A 77 -5.72 8.59 -0.33
C PHE A 77 -6.36 7.65 -1.36
N LEU A 78 -7.49 7.03 -1.01
CA LEU A 78 -8.19 6.11 -1.90
C LEU A 78 -8.70 6.81 -3.16
N ASP A 79 -9.19 8.05 -3.07
CA ASP A 79 -9.65 8.79 -4.25
C ASP A 79 -8.54 9.01 -5.28
N HIS A 80 -7.35 9.43 -4.80
CA HIS A 80 -6.18 9.61 -5.66
C HIS A 80 -5.64 8.28 -6.21
N VAL A 81 -5.55 7.25 -5.36
CA VAL A 81 -5.13 5.90 -5.80
C VAL A 81 -6.08 5.33 -6.85
N PHE A 82 -7.40 5.43 -6.66
CA PHE A 82 -8.36 4.94 -7.65
C PHE A 82 -8.40 5.78 -8.92
N THR A 83 -8.03 7.07 -8.87
CA THR A 83 -7.79 7.88 -10.08
C THR A 83 -6.65 7.31 -10.92
N ILE A 84 -5.53 6.93 -10.29
CA ILE A 84 -4.38 6.32 -10.96
C ILE A 84 -4.73 4.92 -11.47
N ILE A 85 -5.35 4.08 -10.63
CA ILE A 85 -5.75 2.71 -10.99
C ILE A 85 -6.77 2.73 -12.12
N GLY A 86 -7.80 3.58 -12.07
CA GLY A 86 -8.84 3.65 -13.10
C GLY A 86 -8.28 4.01 -14.46
N ALA A 87 -7.43 5.03 -14.53
CA ALA A 87 -6.75 5.44 -15.77
C ALA A 87 -5.87 4.30 -16.34
N ASN A 88 -5.08 3.64 -15.49
CA ASN A 88 -4.25 2.52 -15.91
C ASN A 88 -5.07 1.30 -16.35
N THR A 89 -6.19 1.04 -15.68
CA THR A 89 -7.11 -0.05 -16.02
C THR A 89 -7.72 0.18 -17.40
N ARG A 90 -8.17 1.41 -17.70
CA ARG A 90 -8.62 1.78 -19.05
C ARG A 90 -7.53 1.54 -20.09
N ASN A 91 -6.32 2.06 -19.86
CA ASN A 91 -5.20 1.91 -20.78
C ASN A 91 -4.87 0.42 -21.04
N HIS A 92 -4.89 -0.42 -20.01
CA HIS A 92 -4.66 -1.85 -20.12
C HIS A 92 -5.74 -2.55 -20.96
N ILE A 93 -7.02 -2.21 -20.75
CA ILE A 93 -8.13 -2.76 -21.52
C ILE A 93 -8.04 -2.37 -23.00
N ASP A 94 -7.70 -1.10 -23.28
CA ASP A 94 -7.53 -0.63 -24.65
C ASP A 94 -6.33 -1.31 -25.33
N MET A 95 -5.24 -1.55 -24.58
CA MET A 95 -4.10 -2.34 -25.04
C MET A 95 -4.51 -3.76 -25.41
N LEU A 96 -5.27 -4.45 -24.56
CA LEU A 96 -5.79 -5.79 -24.87
C LEU A 96 -6.66 -5.78 -26.13
N GLY A 97 -7.51 -4.76 -26.28
CA GLY A 97 -8.32 -4.57 -27.49
C GLY A 97 -7.48 -4.43 -28.76
N ARG A 98 -6.39 -3.66 -28.70
CA ARG A 98 -5.43 -3.53 -29.81
C ARG A 98 -4.74 -4.86 -30.12
N MET A 99 -4.28 -5.59 -29.09
CA MET A 99 -3.59 -6.87 -29.26
C MET A 99 -4.46 -7.94 -29.93
N ARG A 100 -5.76 -7.97 -29.63
CA ARG A 100 -6.70 -8.94 -30.20
C ARG A 100 -7.37 -8.47 -31.50
N GLY A 101 -7.20 -7.21 -31.87
CA GLY A 101 -7.77 -6.61 -33.09
C GLY A 101 -9.22 -6.10 -32.98
N PHE A 102 -9.83 -6.13 -31.78
CA PHE A 102 -11.17 -5.61 -31.53
C PHE A 102 -11.32 -5.15 -30.08
N ALA A 103 -12.13 -4.12 -29.82
CA ALA A 103 -12.29 -3.55 -28.47
C ALA A 103 -12.86 -4.55 -27.46
N VAL A 104 -12.40 -4.49 -26.21
CA VAL A 104 -12.97 -5.24 -25.07
C VAL A 104 -14.37 -4.73 -24.77
N GLN A 105 -15.34 -5.64 -24.75
CA GLN A 105 -16.74 -5.33 -24.48
C GLN A 105 -17.00 -5.29 -22.98
N ASP A 106 -17.94 -4.45 -22.55
CA ASP A 106 -18.31 -4.30 -21.14
C ASP A 106 -18.75 -5.64 -20.51
N ALA A 107 -19.47 -6.47 -21.27
CA ALA A 107 -19.93 -7.79 -20.82
C ALA A 107 -18.80 -8.79 -20.52
N GLU A 108 -17.58 -8.55 -21.01
CA GLU A 108 -16.41 -9.37 -20.72
C GLU A 108 -15.76 -9.00 -19.38
N LEU A 109 -16.16 -7.89 -18.77
CA LEU A 109 -15.55 -7.35 -17.56
C LEU A 109 -16.34 -7.73 -16.31
N GLU A 110 -15.61 -8.07 -15.26
CA GLU A 110 -16.15 -8.23 -13.91
C GLU A 110 -16.88 -6.96 -13.46
N ALA A 111 -17.94 -7.12 -12.66
CA ALA A 111 -18.77 -6.01 -12.19
C ALA A 111 -17.94 -4.92 -11.46
N ARG A 112 -16.95 -5.32 -10.66
CA ARG A 112 -16.10 -4.38 -9.92
C ARG A 112 -15.22 -3.55 -10.85
N THR A 113 -14.66 -4.16 -11.89
CA THR A 113 -13.84 -3.48 -12.90
C THR A 113 -14.68 -2.44 -13.64
N ARG A 114 -15.93 -2.75 -13.97
CA ARG A 114 -16.86 -1.81 -14.62
C ARG A 114 -17.15 -0.59 -13.76
N ILE A 115 -17.34 -0.77 -12.45
CA ILE A 115 -17.53 0.34 -11.50
C ILE A 115 -16.31 1.27 -11.49
N ILE A 116 -15.10 0.71 -11.38
CA ILE A 116 -13.85 1.50 -11.39
C ILE A 116 -13.71 2.28 -12.71
N LEU A 117 -14.00 1.65 -13.85
CA LEU A 117 -13.91 2.31 -15.16
C LEU A 117 -14.95 3.40 -15.34
N ARG A 118 -16.17 3.20 -14.84
CA ARG A 118 -17.22 4.22 -14.86
C ARG A 118 -16.79 5.46 -14.08
N ASP A 119 -16.23 5.26 -12.89
CA ASP A 119 -15.96 6.36 -11.96
C ASP A 119 -14.60 7.03 -12.22
N LYS A 120 -13.59 6.27 -12.65
CA LYS A 120 -12.19 6.72 -12.78
C LYS A 120 -11.51 6.34 -14.10
N GLY A 121 -12.22 5.71 -15.04
CA GLY A 121 -11.64 5.24 -16.31
C GLY A 121 -11.49 6.30 -17.40
N SER A 122 -12.06 7.49 -17.22
CA SER A 122 -12.05 8.59 -18.21
C SER A 122 -11.49 9.89 -17.62
N VAL A 123 -10.60 9.79 -16.64
CA VAL A 123 -9.94 10.96 -16.04
C VAL A 123 -8.98 11.61 -17.04
N SER A 124 -8.89 12.94 -17.02
CA SER A 124 -7.96 13.68 -17.88
C SER A 124 -6.51 13.44 -17.46
N GLY A 125 -5.57 13.69 -18.38
CA GLY A 125 -4.13 13.63 -18.08
C GLY A 125 -3.73 14.58 -16.93
N ALA A 126 -4.39 15.74 -16.81
CA ALA A 126 -4.18 16.66 -15.70
C ALA A 126 -4.63 16.08 -14.35
N GLN A 127 -5.80 15.43 -14.31
CA GLN A 127 -6.29 14.76 -13.09
C GLN A 127 -5.39 13.59 -12.68
N TYR A 128 -4.92 12.80 -13.65
CA TYR A 128 -3.96 11.74 -13.40
C TYR A 128 -2.64 12.29 -12.82
N THR A 129 -2.10 13.35 -13.44
CA THR A 129 -0.85 13.99 -12.99
C THR A 129 -0.99 14.53 -11.57
N ALA A 130 -2.09 15.24 -11.28
CA ALA A 130 -2.36 15.75 -9.93
C ALA A 130 -2.46 14.63 -8.88
N ALA A 131 -3.07 13.49 -9.22
CA ALA A 131 -3.12 12.34 -8.33
C ALA A 131 -1.73 11.74 -8.05
N VAL A 132 -0.87 11.62 -9.07
CA VAL A 132 0.51 11.16 -8.90
C VAL A 132 1.32 12.12 -8.03
N GLU A 133 1.19 13.43 -8.27
CA GLU A 133 1.87 14.46 -7.48
C GLU A 133 1.44 14.45 -6.02
N TRP A 134 0.14 14.23 -5.75
CA TRP A 134 -0.38 14.07 -4.40
C TRP A 134 0.24 12.84 -3.70
N ILE A 135 0.34 11.69 -4.39
CA ILE A 135 0.99 10.49 -3.83
C ILE A 135 2.47 10.74 -3.54
N HIS A 136 3.18 11.46 -4.41
CA HIS A 136 4.56 11.87 -4.14
C HIS A 136 4.68 12.82 -2.94
N ALA A 137 3.71 13.71 -2.74
CA ALA A 137 3.66 14.58 -1.57
C ALA A 137 3.42 13.79 -0.27
N LEU A 138 2.49 12.83 -0.29
CA LEU A 138 2.28 11.92 0.83
C LEU A 138 3.54 11.10 1.14
N GLY A 139 4.25 10.62 0.11
CA GLY A 139 5.53 9.92 0.27
C GLY A 139 6.58 10.77 1.01
N ARG A 140 6.64 12.08 0.74
CA ARG A 140 7.52 13.00 1.49
C ARG A 140 7.07 13.20 2.94
N GLN A 141 5.77 13.28 3.19
CA GLN A 141 5.24 13.36 4.55
C GLN A 141 5.57 12.10 5.36
N LEU A 142 5.42 10.91 4.76
CA LEU A 142 5.80 9.65 5.37
C LEU A 142 7.32 9.55 5.59
N ALA A 143 8.14 10.06 4.68
CA ALA A 143 9.59 10.09 4.86
C ALA A 143 10.01 10.97 6.06
N THR A 144 9.34 12.11 6.26
CA THR A 144 9.53 12.96 7.45
C THR A 144 9.10 12.24 8.71
N PHE A 145 7.93 11.59 8.70
CA PHE A 145 7.44 10.78 9.83
C PHE A 145 8.44 9.68 10.22
N MET A 146 9.03 9.00 9.23
CA MET A 146 10.06 7.97 9.45
C MET A 146 11.41 8.51 9.96
N GLN A 147 11.60 9.82 10.13
CA GLN A 147 12.77 10.32 10.86
C GLN A 147 12.67 10.02 12.37
N ASP A 148 11.45 9.92 12.90
CA ASP A 148 11.18 9.67 14.30
C ASP A 148 11.10 8.17 14.65
N TYR A 149 10.98 7.31 13.64
CA TYR A 149 10.78 5.86 13.80
C TYR A 149 11.64 5.07 12.82
N ASP A 150 12.10 3.89 13.24
CA ASP A 150 12.90 3.00 12.41
C ASP A 150 12.00 1.97 11.70
N VAL A 151 10.86 1.60 12.31
CA VAL A 151 9.90 0.62 11.78
C VAL A 151 8.46 1.03 12.10
N ILE A 152 7.53 0.71 11.20
CA ILE A 152 6.08 0.75 11.47
C ILE A 152 5.60 -0.68 11.73
N LEU A 153 4.90 -0.88 12.84
CA LEU A 153 4.21 -2.12 13.19
C LEU A 153 2.71 -1.89 13.12
N SER A 154 2.03 -2.61 12.22
CA SER A 154 0.57 -2.51 12.03
C SER A 154 -0.05 -3.88 11.79
N PRO A 155 -1.36 -4.05 12.02
CA PRO A 155 -2.10 -5.15 11.42
C PRO A 155 -1.90 -5.15 9.89
N VAL A 156 -1.76 -6.33 9.30
CA VAL A 156 -1.70 -6.49 7.84
C VAL A 156 -3.09 -6.36 7.22
N LEU A 157 -4.08 -6.98 7.87
CA LEU A 157 -5.51 -6.86 7.57
C LEU A 157 -6.23 -6.36 8.83
N THR A 158 -7.32 -5.65 8.64
CA THR A 158 -8.14 -5.15 9.76
C THR A 158 -9.22 -6.13 10.20
N ARG A 159 -9.39 -7.27 9.51
CA ARG A 159 -10.42 -8.28 9.79
C ARG A 159 -10.03 -9.64 9.24
N GLU A 160 -10.79 -10.64 9.64
CA GLU A 160 -10.63 -12.03 9.24
C GLU A 160 -10.85 -12.19 7.73
N PRO A 161 -10.24 -13.22 7.11
CA PRO A 161 -10.48 -13.53 5.71
C PRO A 161 -11.96 -13.71 5.40
N ALA A 162 -12.43 -13.08 4.32
CA ALA A 162 -13.79 -13.23 3.84
C ALA A 162 -14.09 -14.69 3.47
N ARG A 163 -15.34 -15.14 3.69
CA ARG A 163 -15.77 -16.45 3.20
C ARG A 163 -15.91 -16.43 1.68
N ILE A 164 -15.79 -17.60 1.06
CA ILE A 164 -16.01 -17.74 -0.39
C ILE A 164 -17.44 -17.26 -0.72
N GLY A 165 -17.55 -16.36 -1.70
CA GLY A 165 -18.82 -15.77 -2.14
C GLY A 165 -19.27 -14.54 -1.34
N GLU A 166 -18.54 -14.14 -0.30
CA GLU A 166 -18.85 -12.95 0.50
C GLU A 166 -18.28 -11.69 -0.16
N LEU A 167 -19.10 -10.63 -0.25
CA LEU A 167 -18.65 -9.29 -0.59
C LEU A 167 -18.46 -8.50 0.69
N VAL A 168 -17.20 -8.30 1.09
CA VAL A 168 -16.91 -7.52 2.28
C VAL A 168 -16.39 -6.15 1.86
N VAL A 169 -17.20 -5.13 2.13
CA VAL A 169 -16.93 -3.71 1.88
C VAL A 169 -16.01 -3.15 2.96
#